data_AF-A0A2D6E0T5-F1
#
_entry.id   AF-A0A2D6E0T5-F1
#
_cell.length_a   1.000
_cell.length_b   1.000
_cell.length_c   1.000
_cell.angle_alpha   90.00
_cell.angle_beta   90.00
_cell.angle_gamma   90.00
#
_symmetry.space_group_name_H-M   'P 1'
#
loop_
_entity.id
_entity.type
_entity.pdbx_description
1 polymer ?
#
loop_
_entity_poly.entity_id
_entity_poly.type
_entity_poly.pdbx_seq_one_letter_code
_entity_poly.pdbx_strand_id
1 'polypeptide(L)'
;MAINLPPTAFSKFNEAIKLFEKTATLVYPEKKERCGNCITNTMGGRSSNFYRAGGPTPFDRGSICPLCNGEGFKLIDAKESVQLRIYHRKRDWIDVGIQVDTPNNVIQTVGYMSDYTKLTKAKELLVDIGGYNQVRYKRLAEPFVQGFKQNPVQYVVIFWETV
;
A
#
# COMPACT_ATOMS: atom_id res chain seq x y z
N MET A 1 -27.42 -21.80 20.11
CA MET A 1 -28.47 -21.15 19.29
C MET A 1 -27.79 -20.00 18.56
N ALA A 2 -27.72 -20.02 17.22
CA ALA A 2 -27.07 -18.93 16.50
C ALA A 2 -27.99 -17.69 16.55
N ILE A 3 -27.50 -16.60 17.15
CA ILE A 3 -28.21 -15.31 17.15
C ILE A 3 -28.32 -14.87 15.69
N ASN A 4 -29.54 -14.72 15.19
CA ASN A 4 -29.80 -14.22 13.85
C ASN A 4 -30.03 -12.71 13.94
N LEU A 5 -29.07 -11.92 13.46
CA LEU A 5 -29.16 -10.47 13.52
C LEU A 5 -29.93 -9.92 12.32
N PRO A 6 -30.78 -8.89 12.52
CA PRO A 6 -31.50 -8.28 11.41
C PRO A 6 -30.52 -7.60 10.44
N PRO A 7 -30.79 -7.61 9.11
CA PRO A 7 -29.92 -6.98 8.11
C PRO A 7 -29.61 -5.50 8.39
N THR A 8 -30.56 -4.79 8.99
CA THR A 8 -30.43 -3.38 9.38
C THR A 8 -29.33 -3.13 10.41
N ALA A 9 -29.02 -4.12 11.27
CA ALA A 9 -27.92 -4.02 12.21
C ALA A 9 -26.56 -4.00 11.48
N PHE A 10 -26.42 -4.80 10.42
CA PHE A 10 -25.20 -4.82 9.62
C PHE A 10 -25.01 -3.54 8.80
N SER A 11 -26.08 -2.95 8.26
CA SER A 11 -26.00 -1.66 7.57
C SER A 11 -25.46 -0.56 8.50
N LYS A 12 -26.05 -0.41 9.69
CA LYS A 12 -25.59 0.57 10.69
C LYS A 12 -24.16 0.30 11.15
N PHE A 13 -23.79 -0.97 11.30
CA PHE A 13 -22.43 -1.36 11.66
C PHE A 13 -21.42 -0.95 10.57
N ASN A 14 -21.73 -1.23 9.31
CA ASN A 14 -20.87 -0.88 8.18
C ASN A 14 -20.78 0.64 7.99
N GLU A 15 -21.83 1.39 8.30
CA GLU A 15 -21.80 2.86 8.35
C GLU A 15 -20.92 3.38 9.49
N ALA A 16 -21.06 2.83 10.70
CA ALA A 16 -20.24 3.21 11.84
C ALA A 16 -18.75 2.95 11.60
N ILE A 17 -18.40 1.88 10.88
CA ILE A 17 -17.01 1.55 10.53
C ILE A 17 -16.32 2.69 9.78
N LYS A 18 -17.02 3.36 8.86
CA LYS A 18 -16.46 4.47 8.08
C LYS A 18 -16.01 5.64 8.94
N LEU A 19 -16.58 5.81 10.14
CA LEU A 19 -16.16 6.85 11.10
C LEU A 19 -14.77 6.58 11.70
N PHE A 20 -14.32 5.34 11.68
CA PHE A 20 -13.04 4.92 12.26
C PHE A 20 -11.95 4.70 11.19
N GLU A 21 -12.31 4.80 9.92
CA GLU A 21 -11.36 4.64 8.82
C GLU A 21 -10.46 5.86 8.68
N LYS A 22 -9.19 5.60 8.38
CA LYS A 22 -8.18 6.61 8.06
C LYS A 22 -7.60 6.29 6.69
N THR A 23 -7.19 7.35 5.99
CA THR A 23 -6.47 7.22 4.73
C THR A 23 -5.05 6.73 5.02
N ALA A 24 -4.63 5.68 4.31
CA ALA A 24 -3.25 5.22 4.26
C ALA A 24 -2.80 5.12 2.80
N THR A 25 -1.50 5.25 2.56
CA THR A 25 -0.95 5.15 1.21
C THR A 25 -0.21 3.83 1.04
N LEU A 26 -0.65 3.02 0.07
CA LEU A 26 0.05 1.83 -0.37
C LEU A 26 1.12 2.22 -1.37
N VAL A 27 2.32 1.69 -1.17
CA VAL A 27 3.43 1.79 -2.13
C VAL A 27 3.63 0.42 -2.74
N TYR A 28 3.47 0.33 -4.05
CA TYR A 28 3.68 -0.89 -4.81
C TYR A 28 5.16 -1.05 -5.22
N PRO A 29 5.58 -2.27 -5.58
CA PRO A 29 6.89 -2.48 -6.20
C PRO A 29 7.08 -1.56 -7.41
N GLU A 30 8.28 -1.00 -7.52
CA GLU A 30 8.68 -0.12 -8.61
C GLU A 30 8.43 -0.77 -9.97
N LYS A 31 7.78 -0.04 -10.87
CA LYS A 31 7.62 -0.47 -12.26
C LYS A 31 8.68 0.21 -13.12
N LYS A 32 9.24 -0.56 -14.06
CA LYS A 32 10.13 -0.03 -15.08
C LYS A 32 9.29 0.62 -16.18
N GLU A 33 9.31 1.94 -16.23
CA GLU A 33 8.73 2.70 -17.35
C GLU A 33 9.83 3.05 -18.36
N ARG A 34 9.50 2.96 -19.65
CA ARG A 34 10.45 3.30 -20.71
C ARG A 34 10.83 4.78 -20.62
N CYS A 35 12.12 5.09 -20.76
CA CYS A 35 12.58 6.47 -20.77
C CYS A 35 11.94 7.25 -21.93
N GLY A 36 11.24 8.34 -21.62
CA GLY A 36 10.65 9.23 -22.63
C GLY A 36 11.66 10.09 -23.39
N ASN A 37 12.92 10.17 -22.92
CA ASN A 37 13.92 11.11 -23.44
C ASN A 37 14.90 10.50 -24.45
N CYS A 38 15.17 9.20 -24.36
CA CYS A 38 16.11 8.52 -25.24
C CYS A 38 15.45 7.37 -26.00
N ILE A 39 15.96 7.08 -27.20
CA ILE A 39 15.64 5.84 -27.90
C ILE A 39 16.35 4.70 -27.17
N THR A 40 15.60 3.67 -26.82
CA THR A 40 16.13 2.46 -26.20
C THR A 40 16.47 1.43 -27.27
N ASN A 41 17.57 0.70 -27.07
CA ASN A 41 17.95 -0.41 -27.94
C ASN A 41 16.96 -1.57 -27.77
N THR A 42 16.63 -2.26 -28.86
CA THR A 42 15.80 -3.47 -28.84
C THR A 42 16.52 -4.65 -28.19
N MET A 43 17.86 -4.67 -28.24
CA MET A 43 18.67 -5.62 -27.49
C MET A 43 19.08 -5.03 -26.13
N GLY A 44 18.53 -5.58 -25.05
CA GLY A 44 18.91 -5.24 -23.66
C GLY A 44 18.25 -3.99 -23.07
N GLY A 45 17.44 -3.24 -23.82
CA GLY A 45 16.60 -2.16 -23.29
C GLY A 45 17.32 -0.88 -22.83
N ARG A 46 18.66 -0.85 -22.92
CA ARG A 46 19.49 0.30 -22.54
C ARG A 46 19.30 1.49 -23.49
N SER A 47 19.69 2.68 -23.04
CA SER A 47 19.69 3.86 -23.90
C SER A 47 20.66 3.67 -25.08
N SER A 48 20.20 4.01 -26.28
CA SER A 48 21.05 4.08 -27.48
C SER A 48 21.81 5.41 -27.57
N ASN A 49 21.84 6.22 -26.50
CA ASN A 49 22.44 7.56 -26.45
C ASN A 49 21.96 8.48 -27.60
N PHE A 50 20.73 8.26 -28.04
CA PHE A 50 20.08 9.05 -29.06
C PHE A 50 18.85 9.72 -28.44
N TYR A 51 18.84 11.06 -28.47
CA TYR A 51 17.74 11.86 -27.98
C TYR A 51 16.49 11.64 -28.85
N ARG A 52 15.34 11.43 -28.20
CA ARG A 52 14.05 11.36 -28.88
C ARG A 52 13.50 12.79 -29.03
N ALA A 53 13.21 13.19 -30.26
CA ALA A 53 12.57 14.49 -30.53
C ALA A 53 11.25 14.62 -29.75
N GLY A 54 11.10 15.71 -29.00
CA GLY A 54 9.97 15.93 -28.06
C GLY A 54 10.21 15.38 -26.65
N GLY A 55 11.41 14.91 -26.33
CA GLY A 55 11.78 14.50 -24.98
C GLY A 55 11.86 15.68 -23.99
N PRO A 56 11.83 15.41 -22.67
CA PRO A 56 11.86 16.47 -21.65
C PRO A 56 13.17 17.29 -21.60
N THR A 57 14.29 16.69 -22.01
CA THR A 57 15.61 17.34 -21.87
C THR A 57 16.51 16.98 -23.06
N PRO A 58 16.81 17.93 -23.96
CA PRO A 58 17.68 17.68 -25.10
C PRO A 58 19.10 17.35 -24.63
N PHE A 59 19.75 16.43 -25.34
CA PHE A 59 21.15 16.05 -25.14
C PHE A 59 21.81 15.66 -26.47
N ASP A 60 23.12 15.81 -26.54
CA ASP A 60 23.87 15.57 -27.77
C ASP A 60 23.91 14.09 -28.14
N ARG A 61 23.96 13.82 -29.46
CA ARG A 61 24.04 12.45 -29.98
C ARG A 61 25.32 11.78 -29.49
N GLY A 62 25.18 10.62 -28.85
CA GLY A 62 26.31 9.87 -28.27
C GLY A 62 26.62 10.23 -26.82
N SER A 63 25.99 11.26 -26.26
CA SER A 63 26.07 11.56 -24.83
C SER A 63 25.08 10.72 -24.02
N ILE A 64 25.42 10.47 -22.74
CA ILE A 64 24.58 9.68 -21.83
C ILE A 64 23.28 10.44 -21.58
N CYS A 65 22.15 9.75 -21.70
CA CYS A 65 20.85 10.36 -21.45
C CYS A 65 20.75 10.89 -20.01
N PRO A 66 20.55 12.21 -19.78
CA PRO A 66 20.53 12.80 -18.44
C PRO A 66 19.31 12.37 -17.61
N LEU A 67 18.29 11.81 -18.27
CA LEU A 67 17.03 11.46 -17.64
C LEU A 67 17.03 10.03 -17.05
N CYS A 68 17.78 9.11 -17.67
CA CYS A 68 17.84 7.70 -17.24
C CYS A 68 19.28 7.23 -16.99
N ASN A 69 20.27 8.13 -17.08
CA ASN A 69 21.70 7.84 -16.94
C ASN A 69 22.19 6.64 -17.77
N GLY A 70 21.58 6.42 -18.95
CA GLY A 70 21.93 5.33 -19.86
C GLY A 70 21.18 4.01 -19.64
N GLU A 71 20.38 3.89 -18.58
CA GLU A 71 19.65 2.64 -18.27
C GLU A 71 18.49 2.37 -19.24
N GLY A 72 17.94 3.40 -19.87
CA GLY A 72 16.84 3.27 -20.84
C GLY A 72 15.44 3.13 -20.22
N PHE A 73 15.34 3.00 -18.91
CA PHE A 73 14.10 2.99 -18.15
C PHE A 73 14.19 3.88 -16.92
N LYS A 74 13.04 4.15 -16.31
CA LYS A 74 12.91 4.75 -14.98
C LYS A 74 12.15 3.82 -14.07
N LEU A 75 12.57 3.79 -12.81
CA LEU A 75 11.81 3.15 -11.75
C LEU A 75 10.80 4.18 -11.23
N ILE A 76 9.53 3.85 -11.33
CA ILE A 76 8.45 4.71 -10.85
C ILE A 76 7.68 3.97 -9.77
N ASP A 77 7.58 4.63 -8.61
CA ASP A 77 6.73 4.19 -7.51
C ASP A 77 5.27 4.41 -7.88
N ALA A 78 4.52 3.32 -7.93
CA ALA A 78 3.07 3.41 -7.96
C ALA A 78 2.55 3.53 -6.52
N LYS A 79 1.83 4.62 -6.24
CA LYS A 79 1.20 4.88 -4.94
C LYS A 79 -0.31 4.93 -5.11
N GLU A 80 -1.03 4.34 -4.16
CA GLU A 80 -2.50 4.37 -4.13
C GLU A 80 -3.00 4.62 -2.71
N SER A 81 -4.04 5.44 -2.56
CA SER A 81 -4.65 5.71 -1.27
C SER A 81 -5.80 4.74 -0.99
N VAL A 82 -5.83 4.19 0.22
CA VAL A 82 -6.85 3.24 0.70
C VAL A 82 -7.39 3.69 2.05
N GLN A 83 -8.68 3.42 2.30
CA GLN A 83 -9.29 3.66 3.61
C GLN A 83 -9.19 2.40 4.46
N LEU A 84 -8.52 2.50 5.60
CA LEU A 84 -8.28 1.39 6.50
C LEU A 84 -8.54 1.84 7.94
N ARG A 85 -9.05 0.93 8.76
CA ARG A 85 -9.00 1.10 10.21
C ARG A 85 -7.63 0.69 10.69
N ILE A 86 -6.95 1.57 11.40
CA ILE A 86 -5.56 1.37 11.83
C ILE A 86 -5.53 1.33 13.35
N TYR A 87 -5.15 0.18 13.88
CA TYR A 87 -4.93 0.00 15.30
C TYR A 87 -3.42 0.02 15.55
N HIS A 88 -2.99 0.93 16.42
CA HIS A 88 -1.58 1.10 16.80
C HIS A 88 -1.21 0.37 18.10
N ARG A 89 -2.16 0.18 19.02
CA ARG A 89 -1.90 -0.45 20.33
C ARG A 89 -2.37 -1.89 20.33
N LYS A 90 -1.47 -2.83 20.63
CA LYS A 90 -1.79 -4.27 20.72
C LYS A 90 -2.95 -4.63 21.64
N ARG A 91 -3.17 -3.84 22.69
CA ARG A 91 -4.32 -3.98 23.60
C ARG A 91 -5.66 -3.91 22.87
N ASP A 92 -5.71 -3.17 21.76
CA ASP A 92 -6.94 -2.99 20.99
C ASP A 92 -7.30 -4.25 20.18
N TRP A 93 -6.40 -5.26 20.10
CA TRP A 93 -6.64 -6.49 19.34
C TRP A 93 -6.17 -7.82 19.97
N ILE A 94 -5.42 -7.81 21.08
CA ILE A 94 -5.04 -9.02 21.85
C ILE A 94 -5.27 -8.77 23.35
N ASP A 95 -5.98 -9.69 24.01
CA ASP A 95 -6.15 -9.69 25.47
C ASP A 95 -4.92 -10.31 26.15
N VAL A 96 -3.86 -9.51 26.29
CA VAL A 96 -2.68 -9.87 27.08
C VAL A 96 -2.98 -9.56 28.55
N GLY A 97 -3.41 -10.57 29.32
CA GLY A 97 -3.79 -10.44 30.74
C GLY A 97 -2.75 -9.84 31.69
N ILE A 98 -1.52 -9.58 31.23
CA ILE A 98 -0.48 -8.82 31.93
C ILE A 98 0.05 -7.75 30.98
N GLN A 99 0.13 -6.49 31.45
CA GLN A 99 0.72 -5.37 30.74
C GLN A 99 2.23 -5.57 30.55
N VAL A 100 2.61 -6.33 29.52
CA VAL A 100 3.99 -6.39 29.06
C VAL A 100 4.12 -5.35 27.95
N ASP A 101 4.85 -4.29 28.24
CA ASP A 101 5.23 -3.28 27.25
C ASP A 101 6.13 -3.96 26.22
N THR A 102 5.52 -4.50 25.16
CA THR A 102 6.21 -5.39 24.22
C THR A 102 6.67 -4.56 23.02
N PRO A 103 7.99 -4.40 22.81
CA PRO A 103 8.57 -3.45 21.86
C PRO A 103 8.52 -3.92 20.40
N ASN A 104 7.40 -4.49 19.94
CA ASN A 104 7.23 -4.76 18.52
C ASN A 104 6.29 -3.72 17.94
N ASN A 105 6.86 -2.82 17.15
CA ASN A 105 6.22 -1.80 16.34
C ASN A 105 5.35 -2.42 15.23
N VAL A 106 4.37 -3.22 15.64
CA VAL A 106 3.43 -3.92 14.78
C VAL A 106 2.07 -3.24 14.91
N ILE A 107 1.47 -2.93 13.76
CA ILE A 107 0.12 -2.39 13.68
C ILE A 107 -0.80 -3.42 13.05
N GLN A 108 -2.08 -3.35 13.41
CA GLN A 108 -3.13 -4.09 12.73
C GLN A 108 -3.96 -3.14 11.89
N THR A 109 -4.21 -3.49 10.64
CA THR A 109 -5.16 -2.78 9.79
C THR A 109 -6.33 -3.66 9.43
N VAL A 110 -7.53 -3.08 9.39
CA VAL A 110 -8.73 -3.75 8.90
C VAL A 110 -9.34 -2.95 7.76
N GLY A 111 -9.46 -3.57 6.59
CA GLY A 111 -10.01 -2.98 5.37
C GLY A 111 -11.13 -3.80 4.77
N TYR A 112 -11.71 -3.33 3.67
CA TYR A 112 -12.68 -4.09 2.90
C TYR A 112 -12.02 -5.23 2.12
N MET A 113 -12.74 -6.34 1.95
CA MET A 113 -12.27 -7.48 1.16
C MET A 113 -12.02 -7.11 -0.32
N SER A 114 -12.69 -6.08 -0.84
CA SER A 114 -12.44 -5.55 -2.19
C SER A 114 -11.00 -5.06 -2.38
N ASP A 115 -10.37 -4.55 -1.32
CA ASP A 115 -9.00 -4.04 -1.36
C ASP A 115 -7.95 -5.12 -1.06
N TYR A 116 -8.36 -6.38 -0.87
CA TYR A 116 -7.45 -7.51 -0.62
C TYR A 116 -6.31 -7.59 -1.64
N THR A 117 -6.61 -7.48 -2.93
CA THR A 117 -5.61 -7.58 -3.99
C THR A 117 -4.62 -6.41 -3.99
N LYS A 118 -5.06 -5.24 -3.55
CA LYS A 118 -4.23 -4.04 -3.42
C LYS A 118 -3.27 -4.18 -2.24
N LEU A 119 -3.82 -4.55 -1.09
CA LEU A 119 -3.06 -4.74 0.14
C LEU A 119 -2.06 -5.91 0.04
N THR A 120 -2.38 -6.94 -0.75
CA THR A 120 -1.46 -8.07 -0.99
C THR A 120 -0.34 -7.75 -1.97
N LYS A 121 -0.55 -6.83 -2.91
CA LYS A 121 0.48 -6.41 -3.88
C LYS A 121 1.35 -5.27 -3.37
N ALA A 122 0.90 -4.53 -2.37
CA ALA A 122 1.67 -3.45 -1.76
C ALA A 122 2.96 -3.98 -1.12
N LYS A 123 4.06 -3.27 -1.36
CA LYS A 123 5.37 -3.51 -0.74
C LYS A 123 5.43 -2.88 0.64
N GLU A 124 4.96 -1.63 0.74
CA GLU A 124 4.98 -0.82 1.95
C GLU A 124 3.63 -0.14 2.16
N LEU A 125 3.29 0.11 3.42
CA LEU A 125 2.17 0.93 3.86
C LEU A 125 2.72 2.18 4.54
N LEU A 126 2.28 3.34 4.08
CA LEU A 126 2.56 4.63 4.71
C LEU A 126 1.33 5.04 5.50
N VAL A 127 1.52 5.27 6.79
CA VAL A 127 0.46 5.75 7.69
C VAL A 127 0.84 7.10 8.26
N ASP A 128 -0.06 8.06 8.11
CA ASP A 128 0.05 9.38 8.71
C ASP A 128 -0.26 9.30 10.22
N ILE A 129 0.73 9.64 11.04
CA ILE A 129 0.54 9.82 12.49
C ILE A 129 0.26 11.31 12.74
N GLY A 130 -1.00 11.69 12.51
CA GLY A 130 -1.41 13.09 12.55
C GLY A 130 -0.89 13.88 11.36
N GLY A 131 -0.57 15.16 11.56
CA GLY A 131 -0.08 16.05 10.49
C GLY A 131 1.44 16.18 10.37
N TYR A 132 2.21 15.42 11.16
CA TYR A 132 3.65 15.68 11.34
C TYR A 132 4.55 14.59 10.79
N ASN A 133 4.16 13.31 10.92
CA ASN A 133 5.03 12.18 10.58
C ASN A 133 4.29 11.12 9.76
N GLN A 134 4.98 10.59 8.76
CA GLN A 134 4.61 9.36 8.06
C GLN A 134 5.50 8.22 8.54
N VAL A 135 4.87 7.14 9.01
CA VAL A 135 5.59 5.92 9.38
C VAL A 135 5.40 4.88 8.30
N ARG A 136 6.50 4.21 7.95
CA ARG A 136 6.53 3.15 6.95
C ARG A 136 6.41 1.79 7.61
N TYR A 137 5.58 0.94 7.03
CA TYR A 137 5.41 -0.42 7.49
C TYR A 137 5.53 -1.40 6.34
N LYS A 138 6.12 -2.57 6.61
CA LYS A 138 6.14 -3.74 5.73
C LYS A 138 5.12 -4.76 6.22
N ARG A 139 4.54 -5.53 5.31
CA ARG A 139 3.59 -6.57 5.68
C ARG A 139 4.31 -7.68 6.45
N LEU A 140 3.76 -8.07 7.60
CA LEU A 140 4.32 -9.12 8.45
C LEU A 140 3.76 -10.51 8.08
N ALA A 141 2.46 -10.59 7.79
CA ALA A 141 1.76 -11.86 7.57
C ALA A 141 0.75 -11.75 6.42
N GLU A 142 0.28 -12.90 5.92
CA GLU A 142 -0.79 -12.94 4.94
C GLU A 142 -2.11 -12.43 5.53
N PRO A 143 -2.93 -11.71 4.74
CA PRO A 143 -4.22 -11.24 5.19
C PRO A 143 -5.18 -12.40 5.45
N PHE A 144 -6.00 -12.28 6.50
CA PHE A 144 -7.09 -13.23 6.77
C PHE A 144 -8.43 -12.53 6.86
N VAL A 145 -9.50 -13.27 6.56
CA VAL A 145 -10.87 -12.74 6.54
C VAL A 145 -11.43 -12.65 7.95
N GLN A 146 -12.07 -11.54 8.26
CA GLN A 146 -12.79 -11.33 9.51
C GLN A 146 -14.18 -10.76 9.21
N GLY A 147 -15.20 -11.25 9.90
CA GLY A 147 -16.55 -10.72 9.79
C GLY A 147 -17.63 -11.71 10.20
N PHE A 148 -18.86 -11.22 10.26
CA PHE A 148 -20.03 -12.06 10.49
C PHE A 148 -20.41 -12.77 9.19
N LYS A 149 -20.64 -14.08 9.24
CA LYS A 149 -21.12 -14.87 8.09
C LYS A 149 -22.42 -14.32 7.49
N GLN A 150 -23.24 -13.64 8.30
CA GLN A 150 -24.50 -13.02 7.89
C GLN A 150 -24.32 -11.64 7.25
N ASN A 151 -23.17 -10.98 7.43
CA ASN A 151 -22.89 -9.68 6.82
C ASN A 151 -22.39 -9.91 5.39
N PRO A 152 -23.06 -9.35 4.36
CA PRO A 152 -22.56 -9.42 2.99
C PRO A 152 -21.23 -8.69 2.80
N VAL A 153 -20.94 -7.69 3.64
CA VAL A 153 -19.67 -6.96 3.62
C VAL A 153 -18.63 -7.70 4.45
N GLN A 154 -17.61 -8.21 3.77
CA GLN A 154 -16.48 -8.89 4.40
C GLN A 154 -15.31 -7.95 4.60
N TYR A 155 -14.57 -8.17 5.69
CA TYR A 155 -13.39 -7.40 6.03
C TYR A 155 -12.16 -8.29 6.00
N VAL A 156 -11.02 -7.67 5.76
CA VAL A 156 -9.71 -8.31 5.78
C VAL A 156 -8.83 -7.68 6.85
N VAL A 157 -8.13 -8.52 7.61
CA VAL A 157 -7.19 -8.12 8.65
C VAL A 157 -5.78 -8.37 8.17
N ILE A 158 -4.89 -7.40 8.41
CA ILE A 158 -3.47 -7.48 8.04
C ILE A 158 -2.63 -6.93 9.17
N PHE A 159 -1.51 -7.60 9.43
CA PHE A 159 -0.48 -7.14 10.34
C PHE A 159 0.70 -6.55 9.56
N TRP A 160 1.20 -5.42 10.04
CA TRP A 160 2.34 -4.72 9.48
C TRP A 160 3.37 -4.42 10.56
N GLU A 161 4.65 -4.46 10.22
CA GLU A 161 5.78 -4.14 11.10
C GLU A 161 6.49 -2.89 10.57
N THR A 162 6.97 -1.99 11.44
CA THR A 162 7.74 -0.82 10.98
C THR A 162 9.01 -1.22 10.25
N VAL A 163 9.37 -0.44 9.23
CA VAL A 163 10.64 -0.57 8.48
C VAL A 163 11.65 0.43 8.99
#